data_AF-A0A1I7BUW3-F1
#
_entry.id   AF-A0A1I7BUW3-F1
#
_cell.length_a   1.000
_cell.length_b   1.000
_cell.length_c   1.000
_cell.angle_alpha   90.00
_cell.angle_beta   90.00
_cell.angle_gamma   90.00
#
_symmetry.space_group_name_H-M   'P 1'
#
loop_
_entity.id
_entity.type
_entity.pdbx_description
1 polymer ?
#
loop_
_entity_poly.entity_id
_entity_poly.type
_entity_poly.pdbx_seq_one_letter_code
_entity_poly.pdbx_strand_id
1 'polypeptide(L)'
;MNLDRPKISSEEIRNRQNFDQILGNLKALHKPFYKKTWFWGTTGLATVAVAIGLSTLITNENNLDENNTTLASTTALAPLSEADNLEDTPCIQTPVDGQDVPYETFKVLPGKDTTISTANGSTISFKAATLMAPDNTSAVDVKVRYFADKASAFVAGIPMTVEEGAFESAGMLEVRGTQNGEEVGINPKAPLAIDMQMYKPSEGFNFYYLNEDNGGWEDSKCVYSDASSKERKTDAEPVAKSQKVTLEKELAPQEKIEIQERIAEIDVELVELKKQEPQRADYKLVENQNLVFDLDYDVKEFPELEKLQGVGFEALPNQKQYSDIVKENWDNVKLQLLEEGQYKITFIKGRKTNYLIARPVLSGNDEKEAEELFNMVMSDIKERKEELVLEKKALEKRQEDVQLQMKKLIEEQKAARLKDMELRKAMFEAQQQTMAMGNAIYKATASFEAFQWGVYNCDSPRKFPNPAPLAFNYYSDGDNMQVQKAYVFSFSKEARFEYTAGYFGLQSLEKIGFHHGKNVIFVQDKNGKLAYASFSESDLPKEGVHNFKLTSILNADFTAENIKAILGEKTPSTDNVALR
;
A
#
# COMPACT_ATOMS: atom_id res chain seq x y z
N MET A 1 32.41 -30.69 20.98
CA MET A 1 30.98 -30.39 21.14
C MET A 1 30.52 -29.62 19.92
N ASN A 2 29.89 -30.34 18.98
CA ASN A 2 29.19 -29.75 17.84
C ASN A 2 27.86 -29.21 18.35
N LEU A 3 27.55 -27.95 18.08
CA LEU A 3 26.21 -27.39 18.26
C LEU A 3 25.69 -26.99 16.88
N ASP A 4 25.09 -27.98 16.21
CA ASP A 4 24.19 -27.73 15.09
C ASP A 4 23.01 -26.91 15.60
N ARG A 5 22.91 -25.65 15.17
CA ARG A 5 21.70 -24.86 15.34
C ARG A 5 20.84 -25.01 14.09
N PRO A 6 19.54 -25.33 14.20
CA PRO A 6 18.66 -25.37 13.05
C PRO A 6 18.59 -23.98 12.38
N LYS A 7 18.54 -23.97 11.04
CA LYS A 7 18.29 -22.76 10.26
C LYS A 7 16.90 -22.24 10.61
N ILE A 8 16.84 -21.03 11.17
CA ILE A 8 15.61 -20.30 11.47
C ILE A 8 14.81 -20.17 10.17
N SER A 9 13.52 -20.52 10.20
CA SER A 9 12.65 -20.46 9.02
C SER A 9 12.25 -19.02 8.70
N SER A 10 11.90 -18.75 7.43
CA SER A 10 11.40 -17.43 7.00
C SER A 10 10.13 -17.00 7.76
N GLU A 11 9.35 -17.95 8.27
CA GLU A 11 8.19 -17.72 9.15
C GLU A 11 8.60 -17.33 10.58
N GLU A 12 9.64 -17.95 11.16
CA GLU A 12 10.18 -17.53 12.45
C GLU A 12 10.81 -16.12 12.39
N ILE A 13 11.33 -15.71 11.24
CA ILE A 13 11.83 -14.34 11.01
C ILE A 13 10.66 -13.35 10.93
N ARG A 14 9.56 -13.69 10.24
CA ARG A 14 8.35 -12.84 10.13
C ARG A 14 7.63 -12.68 11.48
N ASN A 15 7.50 -13.73 12.27
CA ASN A 15 6.88 -13.66 13.60
C ASN A 15 7.69 -12.83 14.61
N ARG A 16 8.98 -12.63 14.39
CA ARG A 16 9.84 -11.74 15.21
C ARG A 16 9.93 -10.29 14.67
N GLN A 17 9.25 -9.98 13.58
CA GLN A 17 9.25 -8.68 12.90
C GLN A 17 7.90 -7.96 13.01
N ASN A 18 7.00 -8.39 13.90
CA ASN A 18 5.75 -7.67 14.15
C ASN A 18 6.02 -6.41 14.99
N PHE A 19 6.56 -5.38 14.34
CA PHE A 19 6.89 -4.09 14.95
C PHE A 19 5.65 -3.39 15.50
N ASP A 20 4.49 -3.58 14.86
CA ASP A 20 3.22 -3.01 15.30
C ASP A 20 2.76 -3.63 16.63
N GLN A 21 3.01 -4.93 16.85
CA GLN A 21 2.80 -5.57 18.13
C GLN A 21 3.78 -5.07 19.22
N ILE A 22 5.03 -4.78 18.85
CA ILE A 22 6.02 -4.21 19.79
C ILE A 22 5.63 -2.77 20.17
N LEU A 23 5.27 -1.93 19.20
CA LEU A 23 4.78 -0.56 19.39
C LEU A 23 3.45 -0.52 20.18
N GLY A 24 2.54 -1.46 19.88
CA GLY A 24 1.25 -1.60 20.58
C GLY A 24 1.43 -2.02 22.03
N ASN A 25 2.37 -2.93 22.32
CA ASN A 25 2.68 -3.36 23.68
C ASN A 25 3.40 -2.27 24.50
N LEU A 26 4.17 -1.38 23.86
CA LEU A 26 4.79 -0.21 24.52
C LEU A 26 3.74 0.81 24.96
N LYS A 27 2.70 1.07 24.14
CA LYS A 27 1.59 1.97 24.52
C LYS A 27 0.77 1.52 25.73
N ALA A 28 0.91 0.26 26.17
CA ALA A 28 0.12 -0.34 27.25
C ALA A 28 0.79 -0.31 28.64
N LEU A 29 1.95 0.33 28.82
CA LEU A 29 2.55 0.49 30.15
C LEU A 29 1.81 1.56 30.97
N HIS A 30 1.60 1.25 32.25
CA HIS A 30 0.93 2.10 33.24
C HIS A 30 1.47 3.55 33.24
N LYS A 31 0.59 4.53 33.56
CA LYS A 31 1.03 5.91 33.77
C LYS A 31 2.08 5.94 34.88
N PRO A 32 3.30 6.44 34.61
CA PRO A 32 4.36 6.44 35.61
C PRO A 32 3.98 7.33 36.80
N PHE A 33 4.50 6.95 37.97
CA PHE A 33 4.17 7.55 39.26
C PHE A 33 4.45 9.06 39.28
N TYR A 34 5.50 9.51 38.59
CA TYR A 34 5.91 10.93 38.50
C TYR A 34 5.00 11.82 37.62
N LYS A 35 4.04 11.26 36.88
CA LYS A 35 3.05 12.03 36.07
C LYS A 35 1.70 12.25 36.77
N LYS A 36 1.55 11.85 38.03
CA LYS A 36 0.32 12.10 38.82
C LYS A 36 0.28 13.56 39.31
N THR A 37 -0.86 14.25 39.15
CA THR A 37 -1.03 15.69 39.45
C THR A 37 -0.77 16.07 40.91
N TRP A 38 -0.93 15.14 41.85
CA TRP A 38 -0.61 15.37 43.27
C TRP A 38 0.91 15.41 43.56
N PHE A 39 1.74 14.89 42.65
CA PHE A 39 3.21 14.89 42.78
C PHE A 39 3.83 16.28 42.48
N TRP A 40 3.13 17.14 41.73
CA TRP A 40 3.60 18.48 41.31
C TRP A 40 2.77 19.65 41.89
N GLY A 41 1.98 19.43 42.94
CA GLY A 41 1.16 20.46 43.58
C GLY A 41 1.96 21.44 44.45
N THR A 42 2.18 22.68 43.96
CA THR A 42 2.61 23.94 44.63
C THR A 42 3.83 23.97 45.57
N THR A 43 4.49 22.86 45.86
CA THR A 43 5.70 22.79 46.71
C THR A 43 6.63 21.69 46.20
N GLY A 44 7.27 21.91 45.05
CA GLY A 44 8.28 20.99 44.52
C GLY A 44 9.49 20.85 45.46
N LEU A 45 9.75 19.62 45.92
CA LEU A 45 10.98 19.09 46.55
C LEU A 45 11.53 19.73 47.84
N ALA A 46 10.98 20.84 48.37
CA ALA A 46 11.58 21.51 49.53
C ALA A 46 11.04 21.08 50.92
N THR A 47 9.99 20.25 51.00
CA THR A 47 9.41 19.85 52.29
C THR A 47 9.16 18.35 52.33
N VAL A 48 10.17 17.59 52.74
CA VAL A 48 9.90 16.35 53.47
C VAL A 48 9.32 16.79 54.82
N ALA A 49 8.00 16.98 54.88
CA ALA A 49 7.27 16.89 56.12
C ALA A 49 6.82 15.43 56.24
N VAL A 50 7.64 14.59 56.87
CA VAL A 50 7.19 13.27 57.30
C VAL A 50 6.04 13.49 58.27
N ALA A 51 4.84 13.13 57.85
CA ALA A 51 3.68 12.89 58.71
C ALA A 51 2.90 11.70 58.14
N ILE A 52 3.35 10.51 58.54
CA ILE A 52 2.59 9.27 58.78
C ILE A 52 1.23 9.18 58.06
N GLY A 53 1.19 8.36 57.00
CA GLY A 53 -0.05 7.98 56.33
C GLY A 53 0.06 6.83 55.31
N LEU A 54 1.06 5.97 55.39
CA LEU A 54 1.29 4.89 54.41
C LEU A 54 0.91 3.48 54.89
N SER A 55 0.44 3.31 56.13
CA SER A 55 0.03 2.00 56.65
C SER A 55 -1.47 1.67 56.47
N THR A 56 -2.28 2.57 55.90
CA THR A 56 -3.74 2.37 55.72
C THR A 56 -4.23 2.41 54.27
N LEU A 57 -3.35 2.45 53.26
CA LEU A 57 -3.74 2.47 51.84
C LEU A 57 -3.21 1.27 51.02
N ILE A 58 -2.71 0.21 51.67
CA ILE A 58 -2.35 -1.06 50.98
C ILE A 58 -3.49 -2.10 51.05
N THR A 59 -4.64 -1.80 51.66
CA THR A 59 -5.79 -2.71 51.67
C THR A 59 -7.11 -1.99 51.40
N ASN A 60 -7.34 -1.59 50.16
CA ASN A 60 -8.65 -1.67 49.48
C ASN A 60 -8.60 -0.87 48.18
N GLU A 61 -8.44 -1.57 47.07
CA GLU A 61 -9.16 -1.27 45.82
C GLU A 61 -9.19 -2.57 44.99
N ASN A 62 -9.93 -3.55 45.52
CA ASN A 62 -10.60 -4.53 44.67
C ASN A 62 -11.99 -3.96 44.35
N ASN A 63 -12.32 -3.97 43.06
CA ASN A 63 -13.60 -3.62 42.44
C ASN A 63 -13.96 -2.14 42.36
N LEU A 64 -13.78 -1.57 41.17
CA LEU A 64 -14.89 -0.99 40.42
C LEU A 64 -14.73 -1.30 38.92
N ASP A 65 -15.50 -2.30 38.50
CA ASP A 65 -16.19 -2.49 37.22
C ASP A 65 -15.37 -2.66 35.93
N GLU A 66 -14.91 -3.90 35.75
CA GLU A 66 -14.96 -4.59 34.46
C GLU A 66 -16.42 -4.62 33.94
N ASN A 67 -16.70 -3.87 32.88
CA ASN A 67 -17.79 -4.22 31.98
C ASN A 67 -17.20 -4.67 30.65
N ASN A 68 -17.22 -5.99 30.51
CA ASN A 68 -17.06 -6.74 29.27
C ASN A 68 -17.81 -6.10 28.11
N THR A 69 -17.08 -5.74 27.05
CA THR A 69 -17.59 -5.92 25.68
C THR A 69 -16.50 -6.61 24.88
N THR A 70 -16.48 -7.94 24.98
CA THR A 70 -15.66 -8.82 24.14
C THR A 70 -16.44 -9.23 22.90
N LEU A 71 -15.69 -9.29 21.78
CA LEU A 71 -15.91 -10.03 20.53
C LEU A 71 -16.88 -9.38 19.50
N ALA A 72 -16.53 -9.29 18.22
CA ALA A 72 -15.72 -10.22 17.45
C ALA A 72 -14.89 -9.53 16.34
N SER A 73 -13.57 -9.70 16.39
CA SER A 73 -12.71 -9.63 15.20
C SER A 73 -12.59 -11.04 14.66
N THR A 74 -13.43 -11.40 13.69
CA THR A 74 -13.25 -12.63 12.92
C THR A 74 -12.16 -12.36 11.89
N THR A 75 -10.93 -12.71 12.24
CA THR A 75 -9.84 -12.90 11.28
C THR A 75 -10.14 -14.20 10.53
N ALA A 76 -10.76 -14.09 9.36
CA ALA A 76 -10.71 -15.15 8.37
C ALA A 76 -9.45 -14.90 7.53
N LEU A 77 -8.40 -15.66 7.85
CA LEU A 77 -7.25 -15.84 6.96
C LEU A 77 -7.77 -16.53 5.70
N ALA A 78 -7.98 -15.76 4.63
CA ALA A 78 -8.03 -16.31 3.28
C ALA A 78 -6.59 -16.57 2.82
N PRO A 79 -6.28 -17.75 2.25
CA PRO A 79 -4.94 -18.04 1.76
C PRO A 79 -4.62 -17.16 0.54
N LEU A 80 -3.50 -16.45 0.63
CA LEU A 80 -2.85 -15.77 -0.49
C LEU A 80 -2.32 -16.82 -1.47
N SER A 81 -3.13 -17.15 -2.48
CA SER A 81 -2.65 -17.73 -3.74
C SER A 81 -3.60 -17.36 -4.88
N GLU A 82 -3.04 -16.63 -5.86
CA GLU A 82 -3.43 -16.41 -7.25
C GLU A 82 -3.43 -14.93 -7.62
N ALA A 83 -2.32 -14.48 -8.21
CA ALA A 83 -2.14 -13.13 -8.72
C ALA A 83 -2.88 -12.89 -10.06
N ASP A 84 -3.62 -13.89 -10.57
CA ASP A 84 -4.16 -13.85 -11.94
C ASP A 84 -5.67 -13.65 -12.04
N ASN A 85 -6.48 -13.88 -11.00
CA ASN A 85 -7.93 -13.79 -11.12
C ASN A 85 -8.47 -12.51 -10.47
N LEU A 86 -8.52 -11.42 -11.25
CA LEU A 86 -9.56 -10.42 -11.01
C LEU A 86 -10.86 -11.11 -11.45
N GLU A 87 -11.88 -11.18 -10.59
CA GLU A 87 -13.19 -11.65 -11.07
C GLU A 87 -13.69 -10.63 -12.09
N ASP A 88 -13.92 -11.08 -13.33
CA ASP A 88 -14.51 -10.24 -14.37
C ASP A 88 -15.85 -9.67 -13.87
N THR A 89 -16.19 -8.46 -14.30
CA THR A 89 -17.49 -7.90 -13.94
C THR A 89 -18.63 -8.71 -14.56
N PRO A 90 -19.86 -8.66 -14.01
CA PRO A 90 -20.98 -9.46 -14.52
C PRO A 90 -21.25 -9.31 -16.03
N CYS A 91 -20.76 -8.23 -16.65
CA CYS A 91 -20.90 -7.91 -18.07
C CYS A 91 -19.82 -8.51 -18.97
N ILE A 92 -18.66 -8.89 -18.42
CA ILE A 92 -17.55 -9.50 -19.14
C ILE A 92 -17.55 -10.97 -18.74
N GLN A 93 -18.16 -11.84 -19.54
CA GLN A 93 -18.26 -13.25 -19.23
C GLN A 93 -17.63 -14.06 -20.35
N THR A 94 -16.49 -14.68 -20.05
CA THR A 94 -15.84 -15.59 -20.98
C THR A 94 -16.83 -16.69 -21.41
N PRO A 95 -16.92 -17.02 -22.70
CA PRO A 95 -17.81 -18.10 -23.15
C PRO A 95 -17.47 -19.46 -22.55
N VAL A 96 -16.24 -19.64 -22.04
CA VAL A 96 -15.76 -20.86 -21.38
C VAL A 96 -14.96 -20.49 -20.14
N ASP A 97 -15.39 -21.00 -18.99
CA ASP A 97 -14.70 -20.79 -17.71
C ASP A 97 -13.21 -21.17 -17.78
N GLY A 98 -12.37 -20.29 -17.23
CA GLY A 98 -10.92 -20.49 -17.14
C GLY A 98 -10.14 -20.29 -18.45
N GLN A 99 -10.78 -19.80 -19.51
CA GLN A 99 -10.12 -19.37 -20.75
C GLN A 99 -10.31 -17.87 -20.96
N ASP A 100 -9.20 -17.12 -21.02
CA ASP A 100 -9.24 -15.67 -21.16
C ASP A 100 -7.99 -15.11 -21.86
N VAL A 101 -8.02 -13.82 -22.23
CA VAL A 101 -6.88 -13.07 -22.76
C VAL A 101 -6.06 -12.50 -21.61
N PRO A 102 -4.75 -12.82 -21.53
CA PRO A 102 -3.92 -12.43 -20.39
C PRO A 102 -3.70 -10.91 -20.31
N TYR A 103 -3.58 -10.41 -19.07
CA TYR A 103 -3.23 -9.02 -18.79
C TYR A 103 -1.72 -8.78 -18.79
N GLU A 104 -1.29 -7.63 -19.31
CA GLU A 104 -0.02 -7.00 -18.96
C GLU A 104 -0.16 -6.31 -17.60
N THR A 105 0.71 -6.61 -16.64
CA THR A 105 0.65 -6.02 -15.29
C THR A 105 1.81 -5.05 -15.06
N PHE A 106 1.48 -3.84 -14.61
CA PHE A 106 2.42 -2.76 -14.32
C PHE A 106 2.29 -2.29 -12.87
N LYS A 107 3.41 -1.97 -12.22
CA LYS A 107 3.42 -1.42 -10.86
C LYS A 107 3.52 0.10 -10.87
N VAL A 108 2.45 0.78 -10.48
CA VAL A 108 2.36 2.25 -10.46
C VAL A 108 2.27 2.76 -9.03
N LEU A 109 3.16 3.67 -8.65
CA LEU A 109 3.14 4.28 -7.31
C LEU A 109 2.14 5.45 -7.27
N PRO A 110 1.20 5.46 -6.31
CA PRO A 110 0.40 6.64 -6.01
C PRO A 110 1.29 7.84 -5.65
N GLY A 111 0.83 9.06 -5.91
CA GLY A 111 1.60 10.27 -5.59
C GLY A 111 2.74 10.60 -6.55
N LYS A 112 2.95 9.82 -7.63
CA LYS A 112 4.00 10.06 -8.63
C LYS A 112 3.48 10.05 -10.05
N ASP A 113 3.97 11.01 -10.84
CA ASP A 113 3.78 11.01 -12.29
C ASP A 113 4.44 9.76 -12.89
N THR A 114 3.65 8.94 -13.59
CA THR A 114 4.10 7.69 -14.18
C THR A 114 3.46 7.52 -15.55
N THR A 115 4.24 7.16 -16.56
CA THR A 115 3.70 6.72 -17.85
C THR A 115 4.14 5.28 -18.08
N ILE A 116 3.16 4.40 -18.32
CA ILE A 116 3.38 3.00 -18.70
C ILE A 116 3.14 2.84 -20.20
N SER A 117 3.68 1.76 -20.76
CA SER A 117 3.57 1.48 -22.19
C SER A 117 3.35 0.00 -22.37
N THR A 118 2.32 -0.32 -23.15
CA THR A 118 1.86 -1.68 -23.40
C THR A 118 2.61 -2.28 -24.58
N ALA A 119 2.55 -3.61 -24.71
CA ALA A 119 3.18 -4.33 -25.80
C ALA A 119 2.63 -3.94 -27.18
N ASN A 120 1.38 -3.45 -27.27
CA ASN A 120 0.81 -2.93 -28.53
C ASN A 120 1.20 -1.46 -28.82
N GLY A 121 1.96 -0.81 -27.93
CA GLY A 121 2.45 0.56 -28.08
C GLY A 121 1.49 1.65 -27.59
N SER A 122 0.36 1.30 -26.95
CA SER A 122 -0.47 2.27 -26.24
C SER A 122 0.28 2.83 -25.03
N THR A 123 -0.02 4.06 -24.64
CA THR A 123 0.53 4.65 -23.41
C THR A 123 -0.60 5.01 -22.46
N ILE A 124 -0.33 4.86 -21.17
CA ILE A 124 -1.24 5.26 -20.10
C ILE A 124 -0.43 6.11 -19.13
N SER A 125 -0.88 7.34 -18.93
CA SER A 125 -0.22 8.34 -18.10
C SER A 125 -1.04 8.65 -16.86
N PHE A 126 -0.39 8.49 -15.71
CA PHE A 126 -0.88 8.78 -14.37
C PHE A 126 -0.19 10.05 -13.89
N LYS A 127 -0.98 11.03 -13.43
CA LYS A 127 -0.45 12.15 -12.65
C LYS A 127 -0.33 11.71 -11.19
N ALA A 128 0.46 12.43 -10.40
CA ALA A 128 0.65 12.17 -8.98
C ALA A 128 -0.67 12.00 -8.22
N ALA A 129 -1.69 12.78 -8.56
CA ALA A 129 -3.00 12.78 -7.91
C ALA A 129 -4.04 11.84 -8.56
N THR A 130 -3.67 11.02 -9.56
CA THR A 130 -4.61 10.20 -10.34
C THR A 130 -5.19 9.04 -9.53
N LEU A 131 -4.36 8.33 -8.77
CA LEU A 131 -4.76 7.14 -8.01
C LEU A 131 -5.19 7.51 -6.59
N MET A 132 -6.43 7.18 -6.22
CA MET A 132 -6.96 7.33 -4.87
C MET A 132 -6.73 6.05 -4.06
N ALA A 133 -5.46 5.66 -3.93
CA ALA A 133 -5.08 4.45 -3.21
C ALA A 133 -5.19 4.64 -1.68
N PRO A 134 -5.64 3.63 -0.93
CA PRO A 134 -5.64 3.67 0.53
C PRO A 134 -4.22 3.73 1.09
N ASP A 135 -3.26 3.07 0.43
CA ASP A 135 -1.84 3.11 0.76
C ASP A 135 -1.04 3.79 -0.35
N ASN A 136 -0.45 4.94 -0.04
CA ASN A 136 0.41 5.69 -0.98
C ASN A 136 1.87 5.23 -0.99
N THR A 137 2.23 4.23 -0.18
CA THR A 137 3.60 3.71 -0.06
C THR A 137 3.83 2.48 -0.92
N SER A 138 2.79 1.67 -1.13
CA SER A 138 2.80 0.49 -1.98
C SER A 138 2.34 0.80 -3.40
N ALA A 139 2.84 0.05 -4.38
CA ALA A 139 2.38 0.19 -5.76
C ALA A 139 0.96 -0.36 -5.95
N VAL A 140 0.22 0.27 -6.86
CA VAL A 140 -1.01 -0.26 -7.47
C VAL A 140 -0.61 -1.15 -8.63
N ASP A 141 -1.18 -2.35 -8.68
CA ASP A 141 -1.07 -3.26 -9.82
C ASP A 141 -2.09 -2.82 -10.88
N VAL A 142 -1.58 -2.18 -11.92
CA VAL A 142 -2.34 -1.75 -13.09
C VAL A 142 -2.29 -2.86 -14.13
N LYS A 143 -3.44 -3.49 -14.37
CA LYS A 143 -3.63 -4.56 -15.35
C LYS A 143 -4.19 -3.96 -16.63
N VAL A 144 -3.57 -4.28 -17.76
CA VAL A 144 -3.95 -3.75 -19.07
C VAL A 144 -4.02 -4.89 -20.08
N ARG A 145 -5.07 -4.96 -20.88
CA ARG A 145 -5.11 -5.86 -22.04
C ARG A 145 -5.69 -5.16 -23.26
N TYR A 146 -5.13 -5.47 -24.42
CA TYR A 146 -5.54 -4.90 -25.69
C TYR A 146 -6.12 -5.97 -26.59
N PHE A 147 -7.27 -5.68 -27.18
CA PHE A 147 -7.93 -6.56 -28.13
C PHE A 147 -7.76 -5.99 -29.55
N ALA A 148 -6.81 -6.58 -30.28
CA ALA A 148 -6.49 -6.21 -31.66
C ALA A 148 -7.45 -6.83 -32.69
N ASP A 149 -8.32 -7.75 -32.26
CA ASP A 149 -9.15 -8.54 -33.14
C ASP A 149 -10.41 -9.08 -32.44
N LYS A 150 -11.38 -9.47 -33.26
CA LYS A 150 -12.69 -9.98 -32.83
C LYS A 150 -12.61 -11.36 -32.19
N ALA A 151 -11.58 -12.15 -32.46
CA ALA A 151 -11.34 -13.42 -31.79
C ALA A 151 -10.99 -13.22 -30.30
N SER A 152 -10.04 -12.33 -30.01
CA SER A 152 -9.57 -12.05 -28.66
C SER A 152 -10.68 -11.42 -27.83
N ALA A 153 -11.45 -10.49 -28.42
CA ALA A 153 -12.63 -9.91 -27.77
C ALA A 153 -13.73 -10.94 -27.49
N PHE A 154 -13.88 -11.96 -28.35
CA PHE A 154 -14.85 -13.03 -28.14
C PHE A 154 -14.43 -13.98 -27.03
N VAL A 155 -13.15 -14.37 -27.00
CA VAL A 155 -12.63 -15.23 -25.93
C VAL A 155 -12.74 -14.54 -24.57
N ALA A 156 -12.41 -13.25 -24.49
CA ALA A 156 -12.54 -12.46 -23.28
C ALA A 156 -13.99 -12.08 -22.93
N GLY A 157 -15.00 -12.53 -23.68
CA GLY A 157 -16.39 -12.25 -23.34
C GLY A 157 -16.83 -10.79 -23.49
N ILE A 158 -16.05 -9.96 -24.20
CA ILE A 158 -16.38 -8.55 -24.40
C ILE A 158 -17.66 -8.45 -25.26
N PRO A 159 -18.70 -7.74 -24.80
CA PRO A 159 -19.92 -7.56 -25.58
C PRO A 159 -19.62 -6.71 -26.81
N MET A 160 -19.98 -7.18 -28.00
CA MET A 160 -19.76 -6.45 -29.26
C MET A 160 -21.05 -6.05 -29.97
N THR A 161 -22.20 -6.21 -29.29
CA THR A 161 -23.52 -5.95 -29.85
C THR A 161 -24.07 -4.64 -29.30
N VAL A 162 -24.72 -3.88 -30.17
CA VAL A 162 -25.48 -2.66 -29.84
C VAL A 162 -26.93 -2.84 -30.29
N GLU A 163 -27.82 -1.94 -29.88
CA GLU A 163 -29.27 -2.09 -30.08
C GLU A 163 -29.68 -2.46 -31.52
N GLU A 164 -29.08 -1.80 -32.52
CA GLU A 164 -29.40 -2.02 -33.95
C GLU A 164 -28.31 -2.78 -34.74
N GLY A 165 -27.28 -3.33 -34.08
CA GLY A 165 -26.15 -3.91 -34.82
C GLY A 165 -25.06 -4.54 -33.97
N ALA A 166 -23.88 -4.68 -34.57
CA ALA A 166 -22.66 -5.13 -33.92
C ALA A 166 -21.49 -4.25 -34.33
N PHE A 167 -20.44 -4.23 -33.53
CA PHE A 167 -19.25 -3.45 -33.80
C PHE A 167 -18.31 -4.15 -34.79
N GLU A 168 -17.84 -3.38 -35.76
CA GLU A 168 -16.51 -3.56 -36.34
C GLU A 168 -15.52 -2.76 -35.49
N SER A 169 -14.42 -3.38 -35.07
CA SER A 169 -13.46 -2.72 -34.19
C SER A 169 -12.23 -2.16 -34.93
N ALA A 170 -11.65 -1.09 -34.39
CA ALA A 170 -10.33 -0.56 -34.72
C ALA A 170 -9.35 -0.61 -33.52
N GLY A 171 -9.81 -1.12 -32.36
CA GLY A 171 -9.00 -1.33 -31.16
C GLY A 171 -9.86 -1.24 -29.89
N MET A 172 -9.64 -2.16 -28.96
CA MET A 172 -10.23 -2.10 -27.62
C MET A 172 -9.15 -2.26 -26.56
N LEU A 173 -9.30 -1.54 -25.46
CA LEU A 173 -8.38 -1.57 -24.32
C LEU A 173 -9.19 -1.74 -23.06
N GLU A 174 -8.78 -2.68 -22.23
CA GLU A 174 -9.23 -2.76 -20.85
C GLU A 174 -8.09 -2.34 -19.92
N VAL A 175 -8.43 -1.52 -18.94
CA VAL A 175 -7.51 -1.06 -17.90
C VAL A 175 -8.18 -1.16 -16.54
N ARG A 176 -7.49 -1.81 -15.61
CA ARG A 176 -7.92 -2.02 -14.21
C ARG A 176 -6.78 -1.67 -13.27
N GLY A 177 -7.10 -1.22 -12.05
CA GLY A 177 -6.10 -0.88 -11.04
C GLY A 177 -6.48 -1.42 -9.67
N THR A 178 -5.66 -2.30 -9.10
CA THR A 178 -5.90 -2.89 -7.79
C THR A 178 -4.73 -2.68 -6.83
N GLN A 179 -5.03 -2.57 -5.55
CA GLN A 179 -4.05 -2.59 -4.48
C GLN A 179 -4.55 -3.52 -3.38
N ASN A 180 -3.72 -4.49 -3.00
CA ASN A 180 -4.06 -5.51 -2.00
C ASN A 180 -5.33 -6.30 -2.34
N GLY A 181 -5.62 -6.49 -3.63
CA GLY A 181 -6.82 -7.21 -4.11
C GLY A 181 -8.08 -6.36 -4.21
N GLU A 182 -8.06 -5.09 -3.81
CA GLU A 182 -9.20 -4.18 -3.93
C GLU A 182 -8.98 -3.16 -5.06
N GLU A 183 -10.05 -2.80 -5.78
CA GLU A 183 -9.98 -1.79 -6.84
C GLU A 183 -9.72 -0.39 -6.26
N VAL A 184 -8.76 0.33 -6.83
CA VAL A 184 -8.34 1.66 -6.37
C VAL A 184 -9.12 2.75 -7.10
N GLY A 185 -9.72 3.73 -6.42
CA GLY A 185 -10.45 4.80 -7.11
C GLY A 185 -9.58 5.66 -8.04
N ILE A 186 -10.19 6.23 -9.10
CA ILE A 186 -9.57 7.24 -9.96
C ILE A 186 -10.08 8.62 -9.56
N ASN A 187 -9.17 9.57 -9.39
CA ASN A 187 -9.52 10.95 -9.06
C ASN A 187 -10.17 11.65 -10.26
N PRO A 188 -11.44 12.09 -10.18
CA PRO A 188 -12.12 12.74 -11.29
C PRO A 188 -11.49 14.07 -11.73
N LYS A 189 -10.66 14.69 -10.87
CA LYS A 189 -9.92 15.93 -11.17
C LYS A 189 -8.55 15.67 -11.82
N ALA A 190 -8.11 14.42 -11.84
CA ALA A 190 -6.83 13.99 -12.41
C ALA A 190 -7.02 12.62 -13.11
N PRO A 191 -7.84 12.56 -14.18
CA PRO A 191 -8.13 11.30 -14.87
C PRO A 191 -6.88 10.67 -15.49
N LEU A 192 -6.97 9.39 -15.86
CA LEU A 192 -5.92 8.72 -16.63
C LEU A 192 -5.91 9.29 -18.04
N ALA A 193 -4.73 9.66 -18.54
CA ALA A 193 -4.59 10.01 -19.95
C ALA A 193 -4.09 8.79 -20.73
N ILE A 194 -4.88 8.36 -21.73
CA ILE A 194 -4.61 7.15 -22.50
C ILE A 194 -4.44 7.52 -23.96
N ASP A 195 -3.32 7.13 -24.56
CA ASP A 195 -3.11 7.15 -26.01
C ASP A 195 -3.21 5.71 -26.52
N MET A 196 -4.41 5.31 -26.94
CA MET A 196 -4.67 3.95 -27.42
C MET A 196 -4.26 3.80 -28.89
N GLN A 197 -3.38 2.84 -29.18
CA GLN A 197 -3.04 2.50 -30.56
C GLN A 197 -4.22 1.81 -31.26
N MET A 198 -4.50 2.25 -32.48
CA MET A 198 -5.52 1.68 -33.36
C MET A 198 -4.85 0.87 -34.48
N TYR A 199 -5.48 -0.22 -34.89
CA TYR A 199 -5.01 -1.04 -36.01
C TYR A 199 -5.69 -0.69 -37.35
N LYS A 200 -6.65 0.24 -37.33
CA LYS A 200 -7.28 0.84 -38.52
C LYS A 200 -7.22 2.37 -38.45
N PRO A 201 -7.27 3.07 -39.60
CA PRO A 201 -7.44 4.53 -39.62
C PRO A 201 -8.68 4.98 -38.86
N SER A 202 -8.68 6.21 -38.34
CA SER A 202 -9.80 6.73 -37.54
C SER A 202 -11.10 6.96 -38.33
N GLU A 203 -11.03 7.00 -39.67
CA GLU A 203 -12.19 7.30 -40.53
C GLU A 203 -13.33 6.28 -40.33
N GLY A 204 -14.49 6.79 -39.90
CA GLY A 204 -15.71 5.99 -39.71
C GLY A 204 -15.81 5.25 -38.37
N PHE A 205 -14.88 5.47 -37.44
CA PHE A 205 -14.89 4.90 -36.08
C PHE A 205 -15.30 5.93 -35.03
N ASN A 206 -16.16 5.51 -34.12
CA ASN A 206 -16.55 6.25 -32.93
C ASN A 206 -15.81 5.70 -31.71
N PHE A 207 -15.91 6.39 -30.58
CA PHE A 207 -15.27 5.98 -29.34
C PHE A 207 -16.32 5.73 -28.27
N TYR A 208 -16.29 4.57 -27.62
CA TYR A 208 -17.23 4.22 -26.56
C TYR A 208 -16.51 3.73 -25.30
N TYR A 209 -17.24 3.76 -24.20
CA TYR A 209 -16.87 3.07 -22.97
C TYR A 209 -17.98 2.08 -22.59
N LEU A 210 -17.61 0.96 -21.99
CA LEU A 210 -18.57 -0.03 -21.50
C LEU A 210 -19.11 0.42 -20.14
N ASN A 211 -20.42 0.63 -20.03
CA ASN A 211 -21.09 0.79 -18.74
C ASN A 211 -21.33 -0.59 -18.13
N GLU A 212 -20.58 -0.93 -17.10
CA GLU A 212 -20.60 -2.25 -16.47
C GLU A 212 -21.75 -2.44 -15.46
N ASP A 213 -22.53 -1.39 -15.16
CA ASP A 213 -23.75 -1.51 -14.36
C ASP A 213 -24.91 -2.08 -15.20
N ASN A 214 -24.95 -1.76 -16.50
CA ASN A 214 -26.04 -2.15 -17.40
C ASN A 214 -25.59 -3.00 -18.62
N GLY A 215 -24.27 -3.18 -18.82
CA GLY A 215 -23.68 -3.94 -19.92
C GLY A 215 -23.75 -3.26 -21.29
N GLY A 216 -24.14 -1.99 -21.35
CA GLY A 216 -24.30 -1.21 -22.57
C GLY A 216 -23.08 -0.35 -22.91
N TRP A 217 -22.91 -0.05 -24.20
CA TRP A 217 -21.87 0.87 -24.68
C TRP A 217 -22.37 2.30 -24.72
N GLU A 218 -21.61 3.23 -24.15
CA GLU A 218 -21.93 4.65 -24.10
C GLU A 218 -20.93 5.49 -24.90
N ASP A 219 -21.43 6.47 -25.65
CA ASP A 219 -20.60 7.39 -26.42
C ASP A 219 -19.60 8.12 -25.51
N SER A 220 -18.35 8.13 -25.93
CA SER A 220 -17.26 8.81 -25.25
C SER A 220 -16.52 9.76 -26.19
N LYS A 221 -15.60 10.56 -25.65
CA LYS A 221 -14.81 11.52 -26.43
C LYS A 221 -13.35 11.10 -26.46
N CYS A 222 -12.77 11.10 -27.65
CA CYS A 222 -11.34 11.00 -27.85
C CYS A 222 -10.88 12.01 -28.91
N VAL A 223 -9.57 12.19 -29.01
CA VAL A 223 -8.90 12.91 -30.09
C VAL A 223 -8.17 11.89 -30.95
N TYR A 224 -8.52 11.82 -32.22
CA TYR A 224 -7.84 10.96 -33.17
C TYR A 224 -6.61 11.64 -33.77
N SER A 225 -5.57 10.85 -34.01
CA SER A 225 -4.44 11.26 -34.84
C SER A 225 -4.09 10.17 -35.84
N ASP A 226 -4.20 10.48 -37.14
CA ASP A 226 -3.81 9.60 -38.23
C ASP A 226 -2.48 10.07 -38.82
N ALA A 227 -1.40 9.33 -38.58
CA ALA A 227 -0.14 9.59 -39.27
C ALA A 227 -0.17 8.91 -40.64
N SER A 228 -0.57 9.66 -41.69
CA SER A 228 -0.38 9.19 -43.07
C SER A 228 1.12 9.14 -43.35
N SER A 229 1.66 7.98 -43.70
CA SER A 229 3.06 7.86 -44.15
C SER A 229 3.20 8.38 -45.60
N LYS A 230 2.95 9.67 -45.80
CA LYS A 230 3.54 10.43 -46.89
C LYS A 230 4.20 11.66 -46.28
N GLU A 231 5.51 11.68 -46.43
CA GLU A 231 6.44 12.75 -46.04
C GLU A 231 6.76 12.90 -44.55
N ARG A 232 7.93 12.39 -44.16
CA ARG A 232 8.92 13.22 -43.48
C ARG A 232 10.33 12.80 -43.89
N LYS A 233 10.93 13.65 -44.74
CA LYS A 233 12.38 13.72 -44.88
C LYS A 233 12.96 14.18 -43.55
N THR A 234 14.09 13.57 -43.20
CA THR A 234 15.22 14.10 -42.42
C THR A 234 14.94 15.35 -41.58
N ASP A 235 15.01 15.19 -40.26
CA ASP A 235 16.00 15.86 -39.42
C ASP A 235 15.95 15.21 -38.02
N ALA A 236 16.90 14.29 -37.80
CA ALA A 236 17.14 13.73 -36.48
C ALA A 236 18.17 14.62 -35.77
N GLU A 237 17.73 15.44 -34.82
CA GLU A 237 18.60 15.91 -33.76
C GLU A 237 18.46 15.01 -32.52
N PRO A 238 19.58 14.59 -31.90
CA PRO A 238 19.56 13.68 -30.77
C PRO A 238 19.35 14.47 -29.47
N VAL A 239 18.13 14.48 -28.93
CA VAL A 239 17.88 14.96 -27.56
C VAL A 239 18.18 13.83 -26.57
N ALA A 240 19.47 13.53 -26.43
CA ALA A 240 20.01 12.80 -25.29
C ALA A 240 20.86 13.78 -24.49
N LYS A 241 20.27 14.37 -23.44
CA LYS A 241 20.90 14.87 -22.19
C LYS A 241 20.02 15.95 -21.57
N SER A 242 19.27 15.58 -20.51
CA SER A 242 19.09 16.39 -19.28
C SER A 242 17.86 15.97 -18.46
N GLN A 243 17.75 14.70 -18.06
CA GLN A 243 16.90 14.35 -16.90
C GLN A 243 17.66 13.36 -16.02
N LYS A 244 18.85 13.78 -15.60
CA LYS A 244 19.52 13.27 -14.41
C LYS A 244 19.43 14.42 -13.42
N VAL A 245 18.96 14.13 -12.21
CA VAL A 245 18.67 15.09 -11.12
C VAL A 245 17.26 15.69 -11.21
N THR A 246 16.28 14.98 -10.63
CA THR A 246 15.21 15.49 -9.72
C THR A 246 14.16 14.38 -9.62
N LEU A 247 14.48 13.29 -8.91
CA LEU A 247 13.54 12.18 -8.63
C LEU A 247 13.62 11.74 -7.15
N GLU A 248 14.55 12.32 -6.39
CA GLU A 248 14.79 11.94 -4.98
C GLU A 248 14.11 12.88 -3.98
N LYS A 249 13.46 13.97 -4.42
CA LYS A 249 13.01 15.03 -3.53
C LYS A 249 11.50 15.28 -3.46
N GLU A 250 10.66 14.51 -4.16
CA GLU A 250 9.21 14.70 -4.15
C GLU A 250 8.48 13.60 -3.36
N LEU A 251 7.78 14.09 -2.33
CA LEU A 251 6.90 13.41 -1.37
C LEU A 251 7.54 12.26 -0.59
N ALA A 252 8.09 12.59 0.58
CA ALA A 252 8.28 11.60 1.62
C ALA A 252 6.91 10.97 1.96
N PRO A 253 6.78 9.63 2.04
CA PRO A 253 5.54 8.98 2.42
C PRO A 253 5.02 9.55 3.74
N GLN A 254 3.69 9.69 3.89
CA GLN A 254 3.05 10.17 5.12
C GLN A 254 3.60 9.41 6.35
N GLU A 255 3.74 8.08 6.24
CA GLU A 255 4.32 7.20 7.26
C GLU A 255 5.77 7.59 7.63
N LYS A 256 6.60 8.01 6.66
CA LYS A 256 7.97 8.45 6.93
C LYS A 256 8.00 9.75 7.73
N ILE A 257 7.06 10.67 7.47
CA ILE A 257 6.93 11.94 8.19
C ILE A 257 6.51 11.65 9.63
N GLU A 258 5.49 10.82 9.83
CA GLU A 258 4.98 10.43 11.15
C GLU A 258 6.05 9.73 12.01
N ILE A 259 6.84 8.82 11.43
CA ILE A 259 7.96 8.16 12.13
C ILE A 259 9.02 9.17 12.54
N GLN A 260 9.34 10.14 11.68
CA GLN A 260 10.35 11.18 11.99
C GLN A 260 9.89 12.11 13.10
N GLU A 261 8.62 12.52 13.08
CA GLU A 261 8.03 13.34 14.14
C GLU A 261 8.06 12.61 15.48
N ARG A 262 7.66 11.33 15.52
CA ARG A 262 7.68 10.55 16.77
C ARG A 262 9.10 10.34 17.33
N ILE A 263 10.09 10.09 16.48
CA ILE A 263 11.50 9.99 16.93
C ILE A 263 11.96 11.32 17.56
N ALA A 264 11.61 12.46 16.95
CA ALA A 264 11.95 13.77 17.47
C ALA A 264 11.27 14.06 18.83
N GLU A 265 10.00 13.65 18.99
CA GLU A 265 9.30 13.73 20.27
C GLU A 265 10.00 12.90 21.37
N ILE A 266 10.38 11.67 21.05
CA ILE A 266 11.09 10.78 21.99
C ILE A 266 12.43 11.40 22.43
N ASP A 267 13.16 12.03 21.51
CA ASP A 267 14.41 12.72 21.85
C ASP A 267 14.20 13.87 22.83
N VAL A 268 13.10 14.61 22.68
CA VAL A 268 12.69 15.64 23.64
C VAL A 268 12.32 15.02 25.00
N GLU A 269 11.50 13.97 25.01
CA GLU A 269 11.11 13.26 26.23
C GLU A 269 12.34 12.72 27.01
N LEU A 270 13.33 12.14 26.32
CA LEU A 270 14.56 11.63 26.94
C LEU A 270 15.42 12.73 27.56
N VAL A 271 15.53 13.89 26.89
CA VAL A 271 16.23 15.07 27.43
C VAL A 271 15.50 15.60 28.67
N GLU A 272 14.18 15.60 28.66
CA GLU A 272 13.37 16.08 29.78
C GLU A 272 13.46 15.13 30.99
N LEU A 273 13.39 13.82 30.78
CA LEU A 273 13.60 12.81 31.83
C LEU A 273 15.00 12.84 32.42
N LYS A 274 16.02 13.22 31.64
CA LYS A 274 17.37 13.43 32.18
C LYS A 274 17.44 14.62 33.14
N LYS A 275 16.66 15.68 32.90
CA LYS A 275 16.59 16.84 33.81
C LYS A 275 15.79 16.54 35.08
N GLN A 276 14.91 15.54 35.03
CA GLN A 276 14.06 15.12 36.15
C GLN A 276 14.70 14.03 37.03
N GLU A 277 15.95 13.62 36.77
CA GLU A 277 16.64 12.64 37.62
C GLU A 277 16.86 13.21 39.03
N PRO A 278 16.25 12.59 40.07
CA PRO A 278 16.39 13.09 41.43
C PRO A 278 17.83 12.95 41.92
N GLN A 279 18.29 13.93 42.68
CA GLN A 279 19.52 13.82 43.47
C GLN A 279 19.19 13.31 44.87
N ARG A 280 20.13 12.59 45.49
CA ARG A 280 19.98 12.14 46.89
C ARG A 280 19.76 13.33 47.83
N ALA A 281 20.41 14.46 47.53
CA ALA A 281 20.21 15.75 48.19
C ALA A 281 18.74 16.22 48.27
N ASP A 282 17.97 15.98 47.21
CA ASP A 282 16.57 16.43 47.10
C ASP A 282 15.67 15.71 48.11
N TYR A 283 16.10 14.52 48.54
CA TYR A 283 15.43 13.66 49.52
C TYR A 283 16.06 13.77 50.91
N LYS A 284 16.99 14.71 51.11
CA LYS A 284 17.77 14.84 52.36
C LYS A 284 18.52 13.55 52.72
N LEU A 285 18.85 12.73 51.72
CA LEU A 285 19.66 11.53 51.88
C LEU A 285 21.15 11.89 51.82
N VAL A 286 21.96 11.08 52.50
CA VAL A 286 23.41 11.21 52.51
C VAL A 286 23.97 10.94 51.11
N GLU A 287 24.87 11.81 50.63
CA GLU A 287 25.66 11.57 49.40
C GLU A 287 27.01 10.93 49.73
N ASN A 288 27.62 11.30 50.85
CA ASN A 288 28.90 10.80 51.31
C ASN A 288 28.90 10.56 52.83
N GLN A 289 28.79 9.30 53.21
CA GLN A 289 28.76 8.87 54.62
C GLN A 289 29.96 9.36 55.44
N ASN A 290 31.13 9.54 54.81
CA ASN A 290 32.33 10.00 55.51
C ASN A 290 32.30 11.48 55.89
N LEU A 291 31.29 12.23 55.40
CA LEU A 291 31.12 13.66 55.68
C LEU A 291 30.01 13.95 56.70
N VAL A 292 29.35 12.89 57.21
CA VAL A 292 28.23 12.99 58.15
C VAL A 292 28.73 13.09 59.59
N PHE A 293 28.12 13.98 60.37
CA PHE A 293 28.36 14.15 61.81
C PHE A 293 27.09 14.66 62.50
N ASP A 294 26.97 14.37 63.78
CA ASP A 294 25.83 14.80 64.59
C ASP A 294 26.14 16.10 65.33
N LEU A 295 25.10 16.88 65.61
CA LEU A 295 25.19 18.11 66.40
C LEU A 295 24.10 18.15 67.45
N ASP A 296 24.46 18.68 68.62
CA ASP A 296 23.50 19.13 69.62
C ASP A 296 23.16 20.61 69.35
N TYR A 297 21.88 20.94 69.20
CA TYR A 297 21.41 22.28 68.83
C TYR A 297 20.09 22.61 69.54
N ASP A 298 19.80 23.91 69.69
CA ASP A 298 18.53 24.35 70.29
C ASP A 298 17.42 24.40 69.23
N VAL A 299 16.45 23.50 69.37
CA VAL A 299 15.26 23.42 68.51
C VAL A 299 14.43 24.71 68.52
N LYS A 300 14.49 25.51 69.58
CA LYS A 300 13.80 26.82 69.64
C LYS A 300 14.44 27.86 68.71
N GLU A 301 15.75 27.74 68.47
CA GLU A 301 16.47 28.60 67.54
C GLU A 301 16.30 28.14 66.08
N PHE A 302 16.10 26.84 65.86
CA PHE A 302 15.93 26.22 64.53
C PHE A 302 14.69 25.29 64.49
N PRO A 303 13.47 25.82 64.65
CA PRO A 303 12.24 25.01 64.72
C PRO A 303 11.95 24.23 63.44
N GLU A 304 12.52 24.62 62.29
CA GLU A 304 12.41 23.88 61.04
C GLU A 304 13.10 22.51 61.07
N LEU A 305 14.10 22.34 61.95
CA LEU A 305 14.84 21.09 62.12
C LEU A 305 14.13 20.10 63.07
N GLU A 306 13.10 20.54 63.80
CA GLU A 306 12.32 19.69 64.72
C GLU A 306 11.65 18.51 64.00
N LYS A 307 11.23 18.73 62.74
CA LYS A 307 10.51 17.75 61.92
C LYS A 307 11.40 16.66 61.31
N LEU A 308 12.71 16.77 61.47
CA LEU A 308 13.70 15.84 60.95
C LEU A 308 14.27 15.04 62.14
N GLN A 309 13.48 14.17 62.78
CA GLN A 309 13.90 13.53 64.04
C GLN A 309 15.24 12.78 63.88
N GLY A 310 16.25 13.15 64.68
CA GLY A 310 17.59 12.56 64.60
C GLY A 310 18.52 13.16 63.51
N VAL A 311 18.34 14.44 63.14
CA VAL A 311 19.16 15.14 62.12
C VAL A 311 20.65 14.89 62.26
N GLY A 312 21.24 14.25 61.24
CA GLY A 312 22.67 14.33 60.97
C GLY A 312 22.98 15.54 60.08
N PHE A 313 24.22 16.01 60.09
CA PHE A 313 24.70 17.02 59.16
C PHE A 313 25.76 16.45 58.24
N GLU A 314 25.59 16.64 56.93
CA GLU A 314 26.59 16.28 55.94
C GLU A 314 27.35 17.52 55.48
N ALA A 315 28.67 17.54 55.71
CA ALA A 315 29.52 18.63 55.21
C ALA A 315 29.57 18.63 53.68
N LEU A 316 29.47 19.82 53.08
CA LEU A 316 29.70 19.98 51.64
C LEU A 316 31.13 19.53 51.27
N PRO A 317 31.33 18.95 50.07
CA PRO A 317 32.63 18.44 49.65
C PRO A 317 33.69 19.53 49.52
N ASN A 318 34.96 19.12 49.52
CA ASN A 318 36.14 19.98 49.25
C ASN A 318 36.41 21.11 50.25
N GLN A 319 35.93 20.98 51.49
CA GLN A 319 36.25 21.92 52.56
C GLN A 319 37.60 21.57 53.21
N LYS A 320 38.63 22.39 52.95
CA LYS A 320 40.02 22.15 53.39
C LYS A 320 40.14 21.91 54.90
N GLN A 321 39.32 22.61 55.68
CA GLN A 321 39.31 22.52 57.13
C GLN A 321 38.56 21.30 57.70
N TYR A 322 37.92 20.47 56.87
CA TYR A 322 37.11 19.32 57.33
C TYR A 322 37.92 18.37 58.21
N SER A 323 39.10 17.96 57.74
CA SER A 323 39.96 17.02 58.46
C SER A 323 40.43 17.54 59.82
N ASP A 324 40.63 18.84 59.96
CA ASP A 324 41.06 19.46 61.21
C ASP A 324 39.91 19.57 62.21
N ILE A 325 38.69 19.78 61.70
CA ILE A 325 37.47 19.90 62.51
C ILE A 325 37.04 18.55 63.08
N VAL A 326 37.01 17.49 62.28
CA VAL A 326 36.52 16.17 62.73
C VAL A 326 37.47 15.40 63.64
N LYS A 327 38.74 15.81 63.74
CA LYS A 327 39.74 15.21 64.63
C LYS A 327 39.80 15.87 66.01
N GLU A 328 39.07 16.96 66.20
CA GLU A 328 39.12 17.79 67.40
C GLU A 328 37.79 17.77 68.14
N ASN A 329 37.85 17.71 69.48
CA ASN A 329 36.69 17.92 70.35
C ASN A 329 36.50 19.42 70.59
N TRP A 330 35.31 19.93 70.30
CA TRP A 330 34.95 21.35 70.39
C TRP A 330 34.07 21.62 71.62
N ASP A 331 34.15 22.84 72.17
CA ASP A 331 33.42 23.22 73.39
C ASP A 331 31.99 23.69 73.08
N ASN A 332 31.77 24.28 71.89
CA ASN A 332 30.48 24.86 71.50
C ASN A 332 30.35 24.91 69.96
N VAL A 333 29.10 24.93 69.47
CA VAL A 333 28.75 25.07 68.06
C VAL A 333 27.72 26.18 67.85
N LYS A 334 27.80 26.87 66.71
CA LYS A 334 26.79 27.86 66.29
C LYS A 334 26.35 27.57 64.87
N LEU A 335 25.05 27.51 64.64
CA LEU A 335 24.46 27.32 63.32
C LEU A 335 24.01 28.67 62.76
N GLN A 336 24.15 28.84 61.45
CA GLN A 336 23.61 29.97 60.71
C GLN A 336 23.05 29.45 59.38
N LEU A 337 21.76 29.66 59.13
CA LEU A 337 21.11 29.32 57.86
C LEU A 337 21.71 30.15 56.71
N LEU A 338 22.01 29.48 55.60
CA LEU A 338 22.43 30.02 54.32
C LEU A 338 21.35 29.77 53.26
N GLU A 339 21.66 30.05 51.99
CA GLU A 339 20.79 29.74 50.86
C GLU A 339 20.60 28.21 50.68
N GLU A 340 19.50 27.80 50.04
CA GLU A 340 19.18 26.40 49.69
C GLU A 340 19.14 25.41 50.88
N GLY A 341 18.90 25.90 52.10
CA GLY A 341 18.78 25.04 53.29
C GLY A 341 20.13 24.51 53.80
N GLN A 342 21.23 25.17 53.45
CA GLN A 342 22.57 24.89 53.98
C GLN A 342 22.82 25.68 55.27
N TYR A 343 23.72 25.19 56.11
CA TYR A 343 24.07 25.84 57.38
C TYR A 343 25.58 26.05 57.44
N LYS A 344 25.98 27.26 57.83
CA LYS A 344 27.34 27.53 58.30
C LYS A 344 27.42 27.16 59.77
N ILE A 345 28.20 26.12 60.05
CA ILE A 345 28.37 25.53 61.38
C ILE A 345 29.74 25.96 61.90
N THR A 346 29.74 26.83 62.90
CA THR A 346 30.97 27.37 63.50
C THR A 346 31.28 26.63 64.80
N PHE A 347 32.42 25.95 64.83
CA PHE A 347 32.93 25.20 65.97
C PHE A 347 33.89 26.08 66.79
N ILE A 348 33.75 26.07 68.12
CA ILE A 348 34.44 26.99 69.04
C ILE A 348 35.11 26.20 70.15
N LYS A 349 36.41 26.45 70.37
CA LYS A 349 37.19 25.91 71.49
C LYS A 349 38.12 26.98 72.07
N GLY A 350 37.79 27.52 73.24
CA GLY A 350 38.44 28.72 73.78
C GLY A 350 38.42 29.90 72.79
N ARG A 351 39.59 30.32 72.29
CA ARG A 351 39.73 31.38 71.26
C ARG A 351 39.82 30.84 69.83
N LYS A 352 39.94 29.52 69.64
CA LYS A 352 40.02 28.90 68.32
C LYS A 352 38.62 28.74 67.76
N THR A 353 38.43 29.17 66.52
CA THR A 353 37.17 29.00 65.78
C THR A 353 37.46 28.42 64.41
N ASN A 354 36.60 27.52 63.96
CA ASN A 354 36.63 26.98 62.61
C ASN A 354 35.19 26.75 62.13
N TYR A 355 34.97 26.51 60.84
CA TYR A 355 33.60 26.31 60.34
C TYR A 355 33.50 25.31 59.20
N LEU A 356 32.33 24.69 59.09
CA LEU A 356 31.90 23.91 57.92
C LEU A 356 30.60 24.47 57.38
N ILE A 357 30.42 24.35 56.07
CA ILE A 357 29.12 24.46 55.42
C ILE A 357 28.58 23.04 55.31
N ALA A 358 27.40 22.80 55.84
CA ALA A 358 26.79 21.47 55.83
C ALA A 358 25.29 21.58 55.55
N ARG A 359 24.68 20.48 55.11
CA ARG A 359 23.23 20.36 54.96
C ARG A 359 22.68 19.35 55.97
N PRO A 360 21.44 19.52 56.45
CA PRO A 360 20.79 18.50 57.26
C PRO A 360 20.47 17.28 56.39
N VAL A 361 20.63 16.10 56.98
CA VAL A 361 20.30 14.80 56.38
C VAL A 361 19.39 14.00 57.33
N LEU A 362 18.50 13.20 56.75
CA LEU A 362 17.63 12.29 57.49
C LEU A 362 18.45 11.15 58.10
N SER A 363 17.94 10.58 59.19
CA SER A 363 18.50 9.39 59.82
C SER A 363 17.37 8.43 60.27
N GLY A 364 17.75 7.21 60.63
CA GLY A 364 16.82 6.27 61.27
C GLY A 364 15.73 5.75 60.33
N ASN A 365 14.46 5.87 60.72
CA ASN A 365 13.33 5.39 59.91
C ASN A 365 13.01 6.34 58.74
N ASP A 366 13.13 7.65 58.94
CA ASP A 366 12.84 8.64 57.90
C ASP A 366 13.84 8.54 56.73
N GLU A 367 15.11 8.21 57.03
CA GLU A 367 16.12 7.90 56.00
C GLU A 367 15.70 6.69 55.16
N LYS A 368 15.19 5.62 55.78
CA LYS A 368 14.74 4.41 55.06
C LYS A 368 13.54 4.71 54.16
N GLU A 369 12.54 5.45 54.66
CA GLU A 369 11.38 5.83 53.87
C GLU A 369 11.76 6.73 52.68
N ALA A 370 12.67 7.69 52.90
CA ALA A 370 13.20 8.54 51.85
C ALA A 370 14.03 7.76 50.82
N GLU A 371 14.81 6.77 51.26
CA GLU A 371 15.59 5.87 50.40
C GLU A 371 14.68 4.98 49.54
N GLU A 372 13.60 4.44 50.10
CA GLU A 372 12.59 3.67 49.35
C GLU A 372 11.92 4.53 48.28
N LEU A 373 11.52 5.76 48.61
CA LEU A 373 10.91 6.68 47.65
C LEU A 373 11.90 7.13 46.56
N PHE A 374 13.14 7.45 46.93
CA PHE A 374 14.21 7.77 45.98
C PHE A 374 14.43 6.63 44.98
N ASN A 375 14.56 5.40 45.49
CA ASN A 375 14.77 4.22 44.66
C ASN A 375 13.57 3.93 43.75
N MET A 376 12.34 4.14 44.25
CA MET A 376 11.12 3.99 43.45
C MET A 376 11.08 4.98 42.29
N VAL A 377 11.35 6.26 42.54
CA VAL A 377 11.37 7.31 41.49
C VAL A 377 12.51 7.07 40.50
N MET A 378 13.69 6.69 40.98
CA MET A 378 14.81 6.32 40.11
C MET A 378 14.48 5.10 39.24
N SER A 379 13.79 4.10 39.77
CA SER A 379 13.34 2.92 39.01
C SER A 379 12.34 3.31 37.92
N ASP A 380 11.33 4.13 38.24
CA ASP A 380 10.29 4.57 37.30
C ASP A 380 10.87 5.40 36.14
N ILE A 381 11.79 6.33 36.46
CA ILE A 381 12.51 7.11 35.43
C ILE A 381 13.38 6.19 34.57
N LYS A 382 14.06 5.22 35.18
CA LYS A 382 14.91 4.25 34.46
C LYS A 382 14.08 3.39 33.51
N GLU A 383 12.97 2.82 33.98
CA GLU A 383 12.06 1.99 33.18
C GLU A 383 11.50 2.78 32.00
N ARG A 384 11.06 4.02 32.21
CA ARG A 384 10.59 4.86 31.11
C ARG A 384 11.68 5.18 30.09
N LYS A 385 12.91 5.43 30.54
CA LYS A 385 14.05 5.63 29.63
C LYS A 385 14.32 4.38 28.79
N GLU A 386 14.29 3.20 29.41
CA GLU A 386 14.46 1.94 28.71
C GLU A 386 13.34 1.71 27.68
N GLU A 387 12.10 2.02 28.02
CA GLU A 387 10.94 1.94 27.14
C GLU A 387 11.08 2.88 25.92
N LEU A 388 11.39 4.16 26.15
CA LEU A 388 11.57 5.16 25.09
C LEU A 388 12.75 4.82 24.17
N VAL A 389 13.84 4.29 24.72
CA VAL A 389 14.99 3.81 23.93
C VAL A 389 14.59 2.62 23.06
N LEU A 390 13.76 1.71 23.59
CA LEU A 390 13.26 0.56 22.82
C LEU A 390 12.30 1.01 21.71
N GLU A 391 11.38 1.93 22.01
CA GLU A 391 10.46 2.53 21.03
C GLU A 391 11.24 3.22 19.90
N LYS A 392 12.20 4.08 20.26
CA LYS A 392 13.06 4.78 19.28
C LYS A 392 13.78 3.80 18.37
N LYS A 393 14.40 2.76 18.92
CA LYS A 393 15.12 1.74 18.13
C LYS A 393 14.18 0.97 17.18
N ALA A 394 12.94 0.71 17.60
CA ALA A 394 11.94 0.09 16.75
C ALA A 394 11.53 1.00 15.59
N LEU A 395 11.31 2.30 15.86
CA LEU A 395 10.97 3.31 14.85
C LEU A 395 12.10 3.56 13.85
N GLU A 396 13.36 3.62 14.31
CA GLU A 396 14.54 3.73 13.44
C GLU A 396 14.64 2.55 12.48
N LYS A 397 14.41 1.33 12.97
CA LYS A 397 14.38 0.13 12.13
C LYS A 397 13.23 0.16 11.11
N ARG A 398 12.04 0.59 11.53
CA ARG A 398 10.89 0.76 10.62
C ARG A 398 11.19 1.78 9.53
N GLN A 399 11.86 2.88 9.88
CA GLN A 399 12.30 3.89 8.92
C GLN A 399 13.25 3.32 7.86
N GLU A 400 14.18 2.46 8.25
CA GLU A 400 15.10 1.77 7.33
C GLU A 400 14.34 0.82 6.38
N ASP A 401 13.38 0.05 6.90
CA ASP A 401 12.58 -0.89 6.12
C ASP A 401 11.74 -0.15 5.05
N VAL A 402 11.07 0.94 5.42
CA VAL A 402 10.30 1.79 4.49
C VAL A 402 11.22 2.36 3.40
N GLN A 403 12.42 2.81 3.76
CA GLN A 403 13.40 3.29 2.77
C GLN A 403 13.89 2.19 1.83
N LEU A 404 14.10 0.97 2.34
CA LEU A 404 14.54 -0.15 1.54
C LEU A 404 13.47 -0.59 0.53
N GLN A 405 12.21 -0.65 0.94
CA GLN A 405 11.08 -0.94 0.06
C GLN A 405 10.99 0.09 -1.07
N MET A 406 11.08 1.37 -0.74
CA MET A 406 11.00 2.45 -1.72
C MET A 406 12.18 2.40 -2.72
N LYS A 407 13.39 2.06 -2.28
CA LYS A 407 14.55 1.87 -3.16
C LYS A 407 14.35 0.70 -4.13
N LYS A 408 13.90 -0.45 -3.63
CA LYS A 408 13.62 -1.63 -4.47
C LYS A 408 12.60 -1.32 -5.56
N LEU A 409 11.51 -0.66 -5.19
CA LEU A 409 10.45 -0.32 -6.13
C LEU A 409 10.92 0.66 -7.21
N ILE A 410 11.75 1.65 -6.86
CA ILE A 410 12.37 2.55 -7.84
C ILE A 410 13.30 1.78 -8.78
N GLU A 411 14.04 0.80 -8.28
CA GLU A 411 14.93 -0.03 -9.09
C GLU A 411 14.15 -0.95 -10.04
N GLU A 412 13.06 -1.56 -9.56
CA GLU A 412 12.12 -2.33 -10.37
C GLU A 412 11.49 -1.48 -11.48
N GLN A 413 11.06 -0.25 -11.18
CA GLN A 413 10.54 0.68 -12.18
C GLN A 413 11.59 1.06 -13.23
N LYS A 414 12.85 1.26 -12.82
CA LYS A 414 13.95 1.52 -13.76
C LYS A 414 14.22 0.31 -14.65
N ALA A 415 14.21 -0.90 -14.09
CA ALA A 415 14.41 -2.13 -14.85
C ALA A 415 13.25 -2.38 -15.83
N ALA A 416 12.00 -2.15 -15.41
CA ALA A 416 10.83 -2.23 -16.28
C ALA A 416 10.91 -1.21 -17.42
N ARG A 417 11.29 0.04 -17.13
CA ARG A 417 11.50 1.08 -18.15
C ARG A 417 12.63 0.73 -19.13
N LEU A 418 13.67 0.05 -18.67
CA LEU A 418 14.74 -0.41 -19.56
C LEU A 418 14.26 -1.54 -20.48
N LYS A 419 13.51 -2.51 -19.95
CA LYS A 419 12.87 -3.55 -20.74
C LYS A 419 11.89 -2.97 -21.76
N ASP A 420 11.07 -1.99 -21.37
CA ASP A 420 10.19 -1.26 -22.29
C ASP A 420 10.99 -0.54 -23.38
N MET A 421 12.10 0.12 -23.03
CA MET A 421 12.96 0.78 -24.00
C MET A 421 13.58 -0.22 -25.00
N GLU A 422 14.01 -1.39 -24.52
CA GLU A 422 14.52 -2.47 -25.37
C GLU A 422 13.44 -3.06 -26.26
N LEU A 423 12.23 -3.27 -25.73
CA LEU A 423 11.06 -3.72 -26.48
C LEU A 423 10.71 -2.70 -27.57
N ARG A 424 10.60 -1.41 -27.24
CA ARG A 424 10.36 -0.32 -28.19
C ARG A 424 11.43 -0.26 -29.28
N LYS A 425 12.70 -0.48 -28.93
CA LYS A 425 13.79 -0.54 -29.90
C LYS A 425 13.63 -1.73 -30.83
N ALA A 426 13.32 -2.91 -30.30
CA ALA A 426 13.07 -4.11 -31.09
C ALA A 426 11.83 -3.95 -32.00
N MET A 427 10.75 -3.35 -31.48
CA MET A 427 9.55 -3.04 -32.25
C MET A 427 9.83 -2.01 -33.34
N PHE A 428 10.63 -0.99 -33.06
CA PHE A 428 11.04 0.00 -34.07
C PHE A 428 11.92 -0.63 -35.16
N GLU A 429 12.81 -1.55 -34.81
CA GLU A 429 13.61 -2.32 -35.76
C GLU A 429 12.72 -3.25 -36.61
N ALA A 430 11.76 -3.95 -36.00
CA ALA A 430 10.77 -4.76 -36.70
C ALA A 430 9.85 -3.91 -37.59
N GLN A 431 9.49 -2.71 -37.15
CA GLN A 431 8.72 -1.73 -37.91
C GLN A 431 9.51 -1.26 -39.15
N GLN A 432 10.82 -1.02 -39.03
CA GLN A 432 11.65 -0.68 -40.19
C GLN A 432 11.77 -1.84 -41.19
N GLN A 433 11.85 -3.08 -40.71
CA GLN A 433 11.88 -4.27 -41.58
C GLN A 433 10.54 -4.50 -42.30
N THR A 434 9.41 -4.30 -41.62
CA THR A 434 8.07 -4.40 -42.23
C THR A 434 7.78 -3.25 -43.20
N MET A 435 8.27 -2.04 -42.93
CA MET A 435 8.25 -0.92 -43.89
C MET A 435 9.05 -1.21 -45.16
N ALA A 436 10.18 -1.93 -45.03
CA ALA A 436 10.94 -2.42 -46.19
C ALA A 436 10.21 -3.51 -46.99
N MET A 437 9.19 -4.16 -46.40
CA MET A 437 8.34 -5.18 -47.04
C MET A 437 7.02 -4.64 -47.64
N GLY A 438 6.77 -3.32 -47.63
CA GLY A 438 5.68 -2.70 -48.40
C GLY A 438 4.28 -2.74 -47.77
N ASN A 439 4.10 -3.28 -46.56
CA ASN A 439 2.85 -3.13 -45.82
C ASN A 439 2.91 -1.83 -45.00
N ALA A 440 2.24 -0.78 -45.47
CA ALA A 440 2.12 0.47 -44.72
C ALA A 440 1.35 0.23 -43.41
N ILE A 441 2.04 0.31 -42.27
CA ILE A 441 1.39 0.34 -40.95
C ILE A 441 0.78 1.73 -40.78
N TYR A 442 -0.56 1.80 -40.80
CA TYR A 442 -1.28 3.00 -40.38
C TYR A 442 -1.03 3.17 -38.87
N LYS A 443 -0.45 4.31 -38.47
CA LYS A 443 -0.39 4.71 -37.06
C LYS A 443 -1.53 5.65 -36.78
N ALA A 444 -2.66 5.08 -36.37
CA ALA A 444 -3.79 5.82 -35.84
C ALA A 444 -3.78 5.69 -34.32
N THR A 445 -4.11 6.76 -33.61
CA THR A 445 -4.16 6.77 -32.14
C THR A 445 -5.42 7.49 -31.69
N ALA A 446 -6.11 6.92 -30.70
CA ALA A 446 -7.22 7.54 -30.00
C ALA A 446 -6.75 7.97 -28.60
N SER A 447 -6.65 9.28 -28.40
CA SER A 447 -6.24 9.89 -27.13
C SER A 447 -7.43 10.33 -26.32
N PHE A 448 -7.56 9.88 -25.07
CA PHE A 448 -8.72 10.18 -24.21
C PHE A 448 -8.36 10.27 -22.73
N GLU A 449 -9.27 10.86 -21.95
CA GLU A 449 -9.21 10.87 -20.49
C GLU A 449 -10.19 9.86 -19.92
N ALA A 450 -9.70 8.91 -19.13
CA ALA A 450 -10.49 7.91 -18.43
C ALA A 450 -10.70 8.32 -16.96
N PHE A 451 -11.97 8.48 -16.59
CA PHE A 451 -12.39 8.90 -15.25
C PHE A 451 -12.69 7.72 -14.31
N GLN A 452 -12.68 6.50 -14.84
CA GLN A 452 -12.94 5.25 -14.13
C GLN A 452 -12.15 4.11 -14.80
N TRP A 453 -12.04 2.96 -14.13
CA TRP A 453 -11.51 1.75 -14.76
C TRP A 453 -12.56 1.19 -15.70
N GLY A 454 -12.14 0.41 -16.68
CA GLY A 454 -13.10 -0.16 -17.62
C GLY A 454 -12.53 -0.55 -18.96
N VAL A 455 -13.48 -0.86 -19.84
CA VAL A 455 -13.23 -1.20 -21.23
C VAL A 455 -13.59 0.00 -22.12
N TYR A 456 -12.66 0.34 -23.01
CA TYR A 456 -12.79 1.41 -23.99
C TYR A 456 -12.61 0.84 -25.39
N ASN A 457 -13.42 1.28 -26.35
CA ASN A 457 -13.33 0.80 -27.73
C ASN A 457 -13.37 1.93 -28.77
N CYS A 458 -12.68 1.70 -29.89
CA CYS A 458 -12.80 2.51 -31.10
C CYS A 458 -13.51 1.68 -32.17
N ASP A 459 -14.83 1.80 -32.25
CA ASP A 459 -15.65 0.88 -33.02
C ASP A 459 -16.62 1.59 -33.97
N SER A 460 -17.00 0.89 -35.04
CA SER A 460 -17.95 1.34 -36.06
C SER A 460 -19.19 0.43 -36.05
N PRO A 461 -20.40 0.94 -35.74
CA PRO A 461 -21.60 0.13 -35.78
C PRO A 461 -21.90 -0.43 -37.18
N ARG A 462 -22.22 -1.72 -37.24
CA ARG A 462 -22.66 -2.44 -38.43
C ARG A 462 -24.04 -3.02 -38.17
N LYS A 463 -25.01 -2.68 -39.02
CA LYS A 463 -26.40 -3.14 -38.86
C LYS A 463 -26.49 -4.66 -38.92
N PHE A 464 -27.44 -5.21 -38.15
CA PHE A 464 -27.84 -6.60 -38.30
C PHE A 464 -28.21 -6.90 -39.77
N PRO A 465 -27.84 -8.09 -40.28
CA PRO A 465 -28.38 -8.55 -41.55
C PRO A 465 -29.89 -8.78 -41.43
N ASN A 466 -30.59 -8.76 -42.57
CA ASN A 466 -31.99 -9.19 -42.58
C ASN A 466 -32.07 -10.66 -42.17
N PRO A 467 -33.10 -11.06 -41.37
CA PRO A 467 -33.31 -12.45 -41.02
C PRO A 467 -33.35 -13.34 -42.26
N ALA A 468 -32.59 -14.43 -42.23
CA ALA A 468 -32.68 -15.43 -43.27
C ALA A 468 -34.08 -16.09 -43.19
N PRO A 469 -34.76 -16.32 -44.31
CA PRO A 469 -36.04 -17.02 -44.35
C PRO A 469 -35.85 -18.55 -44.17
N LEU A 470 -35.04 -18.93 -43.18
CA LEU A 470 -34.59 -20.29 -42.92
C LEU A 470 -34.83 -20.65 -41.46
N ALA A 471 -35.31 -21.88 -41.23
CA ALA A 471 -35.20 -22.52 -39.93
C ALA A 471 -33.85 -23.24 -39.84
N PHE A 472 -33.12 -23.03 -38.74
CA PHE A 472 -31.81 -23.62 -38.52
C PHE A 472 -31.88 -24.78 -37.54
N ASN A 473 -31.32 -25.92 -37.94
CA ASN A 473 -30.99 -27.01 -37.03
C ASN A 473 -29.47 -27.15 -36.92
N TYR A 474 -29.01 -27.54 -35.74
CA TYR A 474 -27.59 -27.57 -35.39
C TYR A 474 -27.22 -28.98 -35.01
N TYR A 475 -26.27 -29.59 -35.73
CA TYR A 475 -25.82 -30.95 -35.45
C TYR A 475 -24.33 -30.96 -35.13
N SER A 476 -23.97 -31.37 -33.92
CA SER A 476 -22.59 -31.50 -33.42
C SER A 476 -22.37 -32.97 -33.08
N ASP A 477 -21.32 -33.58 -33.65
CA ASP A 477 -21.01 -35.01 -33.50
C ASP A 477 -22.15 -35.97 -33.91
N GLY A 478 -23.07 -35.49 -34.77
CA GLY A 478 -24.25 -36.22 -35.22
C GLY A 478 -25.52 -35.99 -34.39
N ASP A 479 -25.38 -35.39 -33.20
CA ASP A 479 -26.49 -35.10 -32.29
C ASP A 479 -27.05 -33.69 -32.51
N ASN A 480 -28.37 -33.55 -32.35
CA ASN A 480 -29.03 -32.25 -32.41
C ASN A 480 -28.67 -31.42 -31.15
N MET A 481 -28.05 -30.27 -31.37
CA MET A 481 -27.61 -29.35 -30.34
C MET A 481 -28.67 -28.29 -30.07
N GLN A 482 -29.13 -28.20 -28.82
CA GLN A 482 -30.07 -27.16 -28.38
C GLN A 482 -29.33 -25.85 -28.12
N VAL A 483 -29.34 -24.96 -29.12
CA VAL A 483 -28.60 -23.71 -29.10
C VAL A 483 -29.27 -22.69 -28.16
N GLN A 484 -28.47 -22.16 -27.24
CA GLN A 484 -28.84 -21.08 -26.32
C GLN A 484 -28.29 -19.71 -26.80
N LYS A 485 -27.08 -19.69 -27.36
CA LYS A 485 -26.45 -18.50 -27.96
C LYS A 485 -25.82 -18.82 -29.31
N ALA A 486 -25.85 -17.87 -30.23
CA ALA A 486 -25.15 -17.94 -31.51
C ALA A 486 -24.35 -16.67 -31.77
N TYR A 487 -23.13 -16.82 -32.26
CA TYR A 487 -22.22 -15.74 -32.62
C TYR A 487 -21.87 -15.86 -34.10
N VAL A 488 -22.34 -14.92 -34.91
CA VAL A 488 -22.12 -14.90 -36.37
C VAL A 488 -21.04 -13.87 -36.69
N PHE A 489 -19.87 -14.36 -37.12
CA PHE A 489 -18.77 -13.54 -37.60
C PHE A 489 -18.92 -13.32 -39.11
N SER A 490 -19.18 -12.08 -39.50
CA SER A 490 -19.22 -11.67 -40.90
C SER A 490 -17.87 -11.14 -41.34
N PHE A 491 -17.30 -11.72 -42.39
CA PHE A 491 -16.01 -11.27 -42.93
C PHE A 491 -16.17 -10.00 -43.76
N SER A 492 -17.31 -9.82 -44.44
CA SER A 492 -17.56 -8.64 -45.26
C SER A 492 -17.89 -7.39 -44.43
N LYS A 493 -18.32 -7.57 -43.18
CA LYS A 493 -18.58 -6.48 -42.23
C LYS A 493 -17.54 -6.37 -41.12
N GLU A 494 -16.62 -7.33 -41.02
CA GLU A 494 -15.63 -7.42 -39.95
C GLU A 494 -16.24 -7.29 -38.54
N ALA A 495 -17.45 -7.83 -38.34
CA ALA A 495 -18.24 -7.69 -37.12
C ALA A 495 -18.74 -9.06 -36.60
N ARG A 496 -19.01 -9.14 -35.30
CA ARG A 496 -19.59 -10.31 -34.60
C ARG A 496 -21.00 -10.02 -34.12
N PHE A 497 -21.99 -10.65 -34.72
CA PHE A 497 -23.40 -10.52 -34.33
C PHE A 497 -23.77 -11.59 -33.30
N GLU A 498 -24.35 -11.18 -32.18
CA GLU A 498 -24.78 -12.09 -31.12
C GLU A 498 -26.31 -12.29 -31.13
N TYR A 499 -26.72 -13.53 -30.91
CA TYR A 499 -28.11 -13.94 -30.84
C TYR A 499 -28.34 -14.86 -29.65
N THR A 500 -29.45 -14.68 -28.93
CA THR A 500 -29.76 -15.39 -27.69
C THR A 500 -31.18 -15.95 -27.70
N ALA A 501 -31.34 -17.18 -27.20
CA ALA A 501 -32.64 -17.80 -27.05
C ALA A 501 -33.50 -17.06 -26.01
N GLY A 502 -34.79 -16.86 -26.31
CA GLY A 502 -35.72 -16.17 -25.42
C GLY A 502 -35.62 -14.64 -25.44
N TYR A 503 -34.71 -14.04 -26.22
CA TYR A 503 -34.67 -12.60 -26.43
C TYR A 503 -35.75 -12.17 -27.43
N PHE A 504 -36.46 -11.09 -27.10
CA PHE A 504 -37.51 -10.49 -27.94
C PHE A 504 -36.95 -9.27 -28.67
N GLY A 505 -36.34 -9.47 -29.84
CA GLY A 505 -35.76 -8.38 -30.64
C GLY A 505 -34.86 -8.88 -31.77
N LEU A 506 -34.02 -7.98 -32.31
CA LEU A 506 -33.09 -8.31 -33.41
C LEU A 506 -32.04 -9.37 -33.04
N GLN A 507 -31.73 -9.50 -31.75
CA GLN A 507 -30.81 -10.51 -31.21
C GLN A 507 -31.50 -11.87 -30.91
N SER A 508 -32.74 -12.08 -31.34
CA SER A 508 -33.39 -13.39 -31.18
C SER A 508 -32.76 -14.44 -32.10
N LEU A 509 -32.62 -15.69 -31.66
CA LEU A 509 -32.18 -16.80 -32.53
C LEU A 509 -33.07 -16.97 -33.77
N GLU A 510 -34.34 -16.57 -33.71
CA GLU A 510 -35.27 -16.60 -34.85
C GLU A 510 -35.00 -15.50 -35.89
N LYS A 511 -34.12 -14.55 -35.57
CA LYS A 511 -33.76 -13.40 -36.42
C LYS A 511 -32.35 -13.52 -37.01
N ILE A 512 -31.72 -14.69 -36.88
CA ILE A 512 -30.41 -14.94 -37.49
C ILE A 512 -30.47 -14.67 -39.00
N GLY A 513 -29.50 -13.89 -39.47
CA GLY A 513 -29.28 -13.58 -40.87
C GLY A 513 -27.79 -13.53 -41.16
N PHE A 514 -27.43 -13.42 -42.43
CA PHE A 514 -26.03 -13.42 -42.86
C PHE A 514 -25.77 -12.31 -43.87
N HIS A 515 -24.61 -11.67 -43.74
CA HIS A 515 -24.12 -10.76 -44.77
C HIS A 515 -23.47 -11.57 -45.90
N HIS A 516 -23.41 -10.98 -47.09
CA HIS A 516 -22.78 -11.64 -48.25
C HIS A 516 -21.32 -12.03 -47.99
N GLY A 517 -20.90 -13.11 -48.64
CA GLY A 517 -19.55 -13.64 -48.54
C GLY A 517 -19.39 -14.68 -47.42
N LYS A 518 -18.16 -14.80 -46.92
CA LYS A 518 -17.78 -15.78 -45.91
C LYS A 518 -18.30 -15.39 -44.52
N ASN A 519 -18.85 -16.37 -43.82
CA ASN A 519 -19.30 -16.26 -42.44
C ASN A 519 -18.77 -17.45 -41.62
N VAL A 520 -18.66 -17.26 -40.32
CA VAL A 520 -18.48 -18.33 -39.35
C VAL A 520 -19.54 -18.17 -38.26
N ILE A 521 -20.29 -19.23 -37.98
CA ILE A 521 -21.23 -19.27 -36.87
C ILE A 521 -20.63 -20.13 -35.75
N PHE A 522 -20.53 -19.57 -34.55
CA PHE A 522 -20.33 -20.32 -33.32
C PHE A 522 -21.67 -20.44 -32.60
N VAL A 523 -21.93 -21.59 -31.99
CA VAL A 523 -23.12 -21.81 -31.16
C VAL A 523 -22.73 -22.39 -29.82
N GLN A 524 -23.49 -22.03 -28.80
CA GLN A 524 -23.34 -22.50 -27.44
C GLN A 524 -24.66 -23.09 -26.95
N ASP A 525 -24.61 -24.25 -26.31
CA ASP A 525 -25.79 -24.83 -25.64
C ASP A 525 -25.93 -24.34 -24.19
N LYS A 526 -27.00 -24.75 -23.53
CA LYS A 526 -27.26 -24.41 -22.11
C LYS A 526 -26.21 -24.95 -21.12
N ASN A 527 -25.38 -25.90 -21.52
CA ASN A 527 -24.34 -26.50 -20.69
C ASN A 527 -22.95 -25.89 -21.01
N GLY A 528 -22.88 -24.89 -21.89
CA GLY A 528 -21.63 -24.26 -22.31
C GLY A 528 -20.87 -25.00 -23.42
N LYS A 529 -21.41 -26.10 -23.99
CA LYS A 529 -20.74 -26.79 -25.12
C LYS A 529 -20.68 -25.83 -26.31
N LEU A 530 -19.49 -25.63 -26.88
CA LEU A 530 -19.27 -24.79 -28.06
C LEU A 530 -19.04 -25.64 -29.31
N ALA A 531 -19.57 -25.16 -30.44
CA ALA A 531 -19.31 -25.73 -31.75
C ALA A 531 -19.42 -24.65 -32.84
N TYR A 532 -18.82 -24.88 -34.01
CA TYR A 532 -18.79 -23.89 -35.08
C TYR A 532 -19.00 -24.47 -36.48
N ALA A 533 -19.38 -23.62 -37.43
CA ALA A 533 -19.36 -23.93 -38.86
C ALA A 533 -18.95 -22.71 -39.69
N SER A 534 -18.16 -22.98 -40.74
CA SER A 534 -17.73 -21.98 -41.74
C SER A 534 -18.49 -22.20 -43.04
N PHE A 535 -19.02 -21.13 -43.64
CA PHE A 535 -19.82 -21.21 -44.86
C PHE A 535 -19.84 -19.86 -45.59
N SER A 536 -20.25 -19.85 -46.87
CA SER A 536 -20.62 -18.61 -47.55
C SER A 536 -22.14 -18.46 -47.57
N GLU A 537 -22.65 -17.24 -47.49
CA GLU A 537 -24.10 -17.01 -47.56
C GLU A 537 -24.74 -17.59 -48.84
N SER A 538 -24.00 -17.54 -49.96
CA SER A 538 -24.40 -18.15 -51.24
C SER A 538 -24.56 -19.67 -51.22
N ASP A 539 -24.01 -20.35 -50.20
CA ASP A 539 -24.09 -21.80 -50.04
C ASP A 539 -25.41 -22.22 -49.36
N LEU A 540 -26.15 -21.25 -48.81
CA LEU A 540 -27.41 -21.49 -48.13
C LEU A 540 -28.59 -21.54 -49.11
N PRO A 541 -29.62 -22.36 -48.83
CA PRO A 541 -30.86 -22.33 -49.59
C PRO A 541 -31.57 -20.99 -49.40
N LYS A 542 -32.38 -20.60 -50.39
CA LYS A 542 -33.11 -19.32 -50.35
C LYS A 542 -34.26 -19.29 -49.34
N GLU A 543 -34.82 -20.44 -48.99
CA GLU A 543 -35.92 -20.60 -48.02
C GLU A 543 -35.97 -22.04 -47.49
N GLY A 544 -36.73 -22.27 -46.41
CA GLY A 544 -36.97 -23.60 -45.86
C GLY A 544 -36.11 -23.90 -44.62
N VAL A 545 -35.42 -25.05 -44.62
CA VAL A 545 -34.65 -25.54 -43.47
C VAL A 545 -33.19 -25.73 -43.86
N HIS A 546 -32.27 -25.24 -43.03
CA HIS A 546 -30.85 -25.51 -43.16
C HIS A 546 -30.31 -26.25 -41.93
N ASN A 547 -29.55 -27.32 -42.17
CA ASN A 547 -28.95 -28.14 -41.13
C ASN A 547 -27.46 -27.86 -41.07
N PHE A 548 -27.02 -27.06 -40.09
CA PHE A 548 -25.60 -26.84 -39.85
C PHE A 548 -24.95 -28.12 -39.32
N LYS A 549 -23.89 -28.56 -40.00
CA LYS A 549 -22.95 -29.56 -39.49
C LYS A 549 -21.83 -28.82 -38.77
N LEU A 550 -21.82 -28.95 -37.46
CA LEU A 550 -20.92 -28.20 -36.58
C LEU A 550 -19.71 -29.06 -36.19
N THR A 551 -18.57 -28.40 -36.09
CA THR A 551 -17.35 -28.94 -35.47
C THR A 551 -17.33 -28.54 -34.00
N SER A 552 -17.30 -29.51 -33.10
CA SER A 552 -17.21 -29.28 -31.65
C SER A 552 -15.88 -28.63 -31.27
N ILE A 553 -15.91 -27.70 -30.31
CA ILE A 553 -14.74 -27.07 -29.71
C ILE A 553 -14.65 -27.57 -28.27
N LEU A 554 -13.54 -28.22 -27.91
CA LEU A 554 -13.29 -28.61 -26.52
C LEU A 554 -12.91 -27.36 -25.71
N ASN A 555 -13.24 -27.34 -24.42
CA ASN A 555 -12.92 -26.20 -23.56
C ASN A 555 -11.43 -25.82 -23.58
N ALA A 556 -10.54 -26.83 -23.59
CA ALA A 556 -9.09 -26.61 -23.68
C ALA A 556 -8.63 -26.02 -25.03
N ASP A 557 -9.45 -26.16 -26.08
CA ASP A 557 -9.16 -25.62 -27.41
C ASP A 557 -9.79 -24.24 -27.62
N PHE A 558 -10.58 -23.72 -26.65
CA PHE A 558 -11.17 -22.40 -26.71
C PHE A 558 -10.16 -21.31 -26.31
N THR A 559 -9.11 -21.16 -27.11
CA THR A 559 -8.06 -20.15 -26.91
C THR A 559 -8.13 -19.07 -28.00
N ALA A 560 -7.63 -17.87 -27.71
CA ALA A 560 -7.59 -16.78 -28.70
C ALA A 560 -6.87 -17.20 -29.99
N GLU A 561 -5.80 -17.99 -29.90
CA GLU A 561 -5.03 -18.48 -31.05
C GLU A 561 -5.86 -19.44 -31.93
N ASN A 562 -6.57 -20.39 -31.33
CA ASN A 562 -7.41 -21.34 -32.06
C ASN A 562 -8.61 -20.65 -32.71
N ILE A 563 -9.26 -19.72 -31.98
CA ILE A 563 -10.37 -18.94 -32.54
C ILE A 563 -9.89 -18.07 -33.71
N LYS A 564 -8.70 -17.46 -33.62
CA LYS A 564 -8.08 -16.74 -34.76
C LYS A 564 -7.88 -17.66 -35.95
N ALA A 565 -7.37 -18.88 -35.74
CA ALA A 565 -7.17 -19.86 -36.81
C ALA A 565 -8.50 -20.23 -37.51
N ILE A 566 -9.57 -20.45 -36.73
CA ILE A 566 -10.92 -20.71 -37.28
C ILE A 566 -11.42 -19.51 -38.09
N LEU A 567 -11.23 -18.31 -37.57
CA LEU A 567 -11.62 -17.05 -38.23
C LEU A 567 -10.66 -16.64 -39.36
N GLY A 568 -9.58 -17.38 -39.61
CA GLY A 568 -8.57 -17.03 -40.62
C GLY A 568 -7.87 -15.70 -40.34
N GLU A 569 -7.82 -15.28 -39.07
CA GLU A 569 -7.07 -14.13 -38.61
C GLU A 569 -5.60 -14.51 -38.50
N LYS A 570 -4.70 -13.65 -39.00
CA LYS A 570 -3.26 -13.93 -38.91
C LYS A 570 -2.80 -13.71 -37.47
N THR A 571 -2.27 -14.76 -36.84
CA THR A 571 -1.45 -14.60 -35.64
C THR A 571 -0.20 -13.80 -36.03
N PRO A 572 0.19 -12.74 -35.31
CA PRO A 572 1.51 -12.15 -35.48
C PRO A 572 2.53 -13.29 -35.28
N SER A 573 3.36 -13.59 -36.27
CA SER A 573 4.25 -14.75 -36.22
C SER A 573 5.24 -14.64 -35.06
N THR A 574 5.21 -15.62 -34.15
CA THR A 574 6.16 -15.78 -33.04
C THR A 574 7.51 -16.37 -33.47
N ASP A 575 7.70 -16.67 -34.76
CA ASP A 575 8.92 -17.29 -35.32
C ASP A 575 10.20 -16.42 -35.24
N ASN A 576 10.12 -15.18 -34.75
CA ASN A 576 11.32 -14.36 -34.49
C ASN A 576 11.88 -14.49 -33.07
N VAL A 577 11.35 -15.40 -32.24
CA VAL A 577 11.86 -15.62 -30.87
C VAL A 577 12.93 -16.73 -30.81
N ALA A 578 13.06 -17.57 -31.84
CA ALA A 578 14.07 -18.64 -31.89
C ALA A 578 15.32 -18.26 -32.69
N LEU A 579 15.94 -17.12 -32.37
CA LEU A 579 17.36 -16.80 -32.61
C LEU A 579 17.63 -15.41 -32.00
N ARG A 580 17.71 -15.32 -30.67
CA ARG A 580 18.46 -14.27 -29.94
C ARG A 580 18.58 -14.62 -28.46
#